data_AF-U7L631-F1
#
_entry.id   AF-U7L631-F1
#
_cell.length_a   1.000
_cell.length_b   1.000
_cell.length_c   1.000
_cell.angle_alpha   90.00
_cell.angle_beta   90.00
_cell.angle_gamma   90.00
#
_symmetry.space_group_name_H-M   'P 1'
#
loop_
_entity.id
_entity.type
_entity.pdbx_description
1 polymer ?
#
loop_
_entity_poly.entity_id
_entity_poly.type
_entity_poly.pdbx_seq_one_letter_code
_entity_poly.pdbx_strand_id
1 'polypeptide(L)'
;MEPYVGIVVFELSRVGTQKSYFREDFYIVYADTDEAASERVQALAHAQEDEGDAEHGSVKVRHIVDIAPALYGTVEKDIDLYSRHFASLEDYKRFEMKLGGTNPLKD
;
A
#
# COMPACT_ATOMS: atom_id res chain seq x y z
N MET A 1 -21.93 -6.68 -4.71
CA MET A 1 -20.51 -6.30 -4.69
C MET A 1 -20.33 -5.19 -3.69
N GLU A 2 -19.58 -5.47 -2.64
CA GLU A 2 -19.22 -4.51 -1.60
C GLU A 2 -17.78 -4.04 -1.82
N PRO A 3 -17.43 -2.82 -1.38
CA PRO A 3 -16.06 -2.34 -1.42
C PRO A 3 -15.18 -3.02 -0.38
N TYR A 4 -13.96 -3.35 -0.80
CA TYR A 4 -12.87 -3.83 0.02
C TYR A 4 -11.70 -2.86 -0.11
N VAL A 5 -10.97 -2.68 0.99
CA VAL A 5 -9.71 -1.96 1.02
C VAL A 5 -8.56 -2.96 1.02
N GLY A 6 -7.67 -2.84 0.03
CA GLY A 6 -6.41 -3.56 -0.04
C GLY A 6 -5.25 -2.63 0.28
N ILE A 7 -4.29 -3.09 1.07
CA ILE A 7 -3.07 -2.33 1.40
C ILE A 7 -1.86 -3.10 0.89
N VAL A 8 -1.03 -2.45 0.08
CA VAL A 8 0.12 -3.09 -0.55
C VAL A 8 1.36 -2.25 -0.37
N VAL A 9 2.44 -2.91 0.04
CA VAL A 9 3.77 -2.29 0.15
C VAL A 9 4.58 -2.64 -1.08
N PHE A 10 5.01 -1.60 -1.78
CA PHE A 10 5.95 -1.64 -2.89
C PHE A 10 7.36 -1.26 -2.41
N GLU A 11 8.35 -1.86 -3.05
CA GLU A 11 9.74 -1.40 -3.02
C GLU A 11 10.05 -0.71 -4.34
N LEU A 12 10.64 0.47 -4.25
CA LEU A 12 11.07 1.28 -5.38
C LEU A 12 12.57 1.47 -5.29
N SER A 13 13.30 1.02 -6.32
CA SER A 13 14.75 1.27 -6.38
C SER A 13 15.04 2.63 -7.00
N ARG A 14 16.13 3.28 -6.58
CA ARG A 14 16.57 4.57 -7.14
C ARG A 14 17.70 4.34 -8.14
N VAL A 15 17.50 4.85 -9.35
CA VAL A 15 18.46 4.78 -10.48
C VAL A 15 19.85 5.22 -10.03
N GLY A 16 20.86 4.45 -10.44
CA GLY A 16 22.25 4.75 -10.13
C GLY A 16 22.65 4.55 -8.65
N THR A 17 21.78 3.96 -7.82
CA THR A 17 22.09 3.64 -6.42
C THR A 17 21.65 2.22 -6.07
N GLN A 18 22.24 1.66 -5.01
CA GLN A 18 21.72 0.43 -4.39
C GLN A 18 20.66 0.71 -3.30
N LYS A 19 20.11 1.94 -3.25
CA LYS A 19 19.12 2.32 -2.25
C LYS A 19 17.72 2.12 -2.82
N SER A 20 16.87 1.48 -2.02
CA SER A 20 15.43 1.42 -2.25
C SER A 20 14.69 2.29 -1.22
N TYR A 21 13.47 2.67 -1.55
CA TYR A 21 12.48 3.19 -0.62
C TYR A 21 11.18 2.40 -0.77
N PHE A 22 10.27 2.58 0.18
CA PHE A 22 9.02 1.81 0.22
C PHE A 22 7.82 2.74 0.13
N ARG A 23 6.78 2.28 -0.55
CA ARG A 23 5.51 2.99 -0.72
C ARG A 23 4.37 2.06 -0.29
N GLU A 24 3.48 2.54 0.57
CA GLU A 24 2.24 1.83 0.92
C GLU A 24 1.10 2.44 0.09
N ASP A 25 0.45 1.61 -0.72
CA ASP A 25 -0.69 1.99 -1.56
C ASP A 25 -1.98 1.38 -0.99
N PHE A 26 -3.07 2.13 -1.16
CA PHE A 26 -4.41 1.72 -0.79
C PHE A 26 -5.25 1.53 -2.06
N TYR A 27 -5.90 0.37 -2.16
CA TYR A 27 -6.79 0.02 -3.25
C TYR A 27 -8.21 -0.07 -2.74
N ILE A 28 -9.16 0.44 -3.52
CA ILE A 28 -10.56 0.06 -3.39
C ILE A 28 -10.88 -0.93 -4.51
N VAL A 29 -11.31 -2.13 -4.15
CA VAL A 29 -11.85 -3.11 -5.10
C VAL A 29 -13.26 -3.48 -4.72
N TYR A 30 -14.12 -3.69 -5.69
CA TYR A 30 -15.46 -4.23 -5.44
C TYR A 30 -15.43 -5.73 -5.61
N ALA A 31 -16.00 -6.49 -4.70
CA ALA A 31 -16.08 -7.95 -4.76
C ALA A 31 -17.30 -8.48 -4.02
N ASP A 32 -17.69 -9.72 -4.31
CA ASP A 32 -18.76 -10.42 -3.59
C ASP A 32 -18.22 -11.38 -2.52
N THR A 33 -16.92 -11.70 -2.55
CA THR A 33 -16.24 -12.54 -1.56
C THR A 33 -14.83 -12.03 -1.27
N ASP A 34 -14.28 -12.44 -0.12
CA ASP A 34 -12.92 -12.09 0.30
C ASP A 34 -11.87 -12.64 -0.68
N GLU A 35 -12.08 -13.84 -1.23
CA GLU A 35 -11.19 -14.44 -2.24
C GLU A 35 -11.17 -13.60 -3.53
N ALA A 36 -12.33 -13.19 -4.01
CA ALA A 36 -12.43 -12.35 -5.21
C ALA A 36 -11.83 -10.95 -4.97
N ALA A 37 -11.94 -10.40 -3.77
CA ALA A 37 -11.25 -9.17 -3.39
C ALA A 37 -9.73 -9.37 -3.43
N SER A 38 -9.25 -10.49 -2.87
CA SER A 38 -7.83 -10.84 -2.83
C SER A 38 -7.23 -10.97 -4.23
N GLU A 39 -7.87 -11.71 -5.13
CA GLU A 39 -7.43 -11.85 -6.52
C GLU A 39 -7.36 -10.50 -7.24
N ARG A 40 -8.34 -9.61 -7.01
CA ARG A 40 -8.38 -8.28 -7.64
C ARG A 40 -7.27 -7.37 -7.12
N VAL A 41 -7.03 -7.33 -5.81
CA VAL A 41 -5.94 -6.53 -5.23
C VAL A 41 -4.60 -7.05 -5.73
N GLN A 42 -4.38 -8.37 -5.76
CA GLN A 42 -3.18 -8.98 -6.32
C GLN A 42 -2.98 -8.58 -7.78
N ALA A 43 -4.01 -8.70 -8.61
CA ALA A 43 -3.93 -8.34 -10.03
C ALA A 43 -3.59 -6.86 -10.23
N LEU A 44 -4.24 -5.95 -9.48
CA LEU A 44 -3.96 -4.51 -9.56
C LEU A 44 -2.55 -4.17 -9.08
N ALA A 45 -2.10 -4.80 -7.99
CA ALA A 45 -0.78 -4.58 -7.44
C ALA A 45 0.33 -5.06 -8.39
N HIS A 46 0.22 -6.28 -8.89
CA HIS A 46 1.20 -6.86 -9.81
C HIS A 46 1.20 -6.19 -11.18
N ALA A 47 0.09 -5.58 -11.60
CA ALA A 47 0.05 -4.76 -12.81
C ALA A 47 0.91 -3.47 -12.71
N GLN A 48 1.30 -3.05 -11.50
CA GLN A 48 2.23 -1.93 -11.29
C GLN A 48 3.70 -2.36 -11.21
N GLU A 49 4.00 -3.66 -11.18
CA GLU A 49 5.40 -4.09 -11.16
C GLU A 49 6.10 -3.70 -12.46
N ASP A 50 7.30 -3.18 -12.30
CA ASP A 50 8.18 -2.78 -13.39
C ASP A 50 9.60 -3.21 -13.00
N GLU A 51 10.24 -4.00 -13.85
CA GLU A 51 11.64 -4.41 -13.62
C GLU A 51 12.60 -3.22 -13.71
N GLY A 52 12.15 -2.08 -14.25
CA GLY A 52 12.95 -0.88 -14.47
C GLY A 52 14.07 -1.12 -15.49
N ASP A 53 14.90 -0.11 -15.68
CA ASP A 53 16.11 -0.21 -16.47
C ASP A 53 17.24 0.67 -15.89
N ALA A 54 18.32 0.88 -16.66
CA ALA A 54 19.43 1.69 -16.19
C ALA A 54 19.08 3.19 -16.06
N GLU A 55 17.95 3.64 -16.62
CA GLU A 55 17.44 5.01 -16.57
C GLU A 55 16.23 5.16 -15.63
N HIS A 56 15.50 4.07 -15.35
CA HIS A 56 14.28 4.06 -14.55
C HIS A 56 14.38 3.05 -13.41
N GLY A 57 14.05 3.48 -12.19
CA GLY A 57 14.03 2.59 -11.03
C GLY A 57 13.03 1.46 -11.21
N SER A 58 13.25 0.34 -10.53
CA SER A 58 12.29 -0.77 -10.50
C SER A 58 11.21 -0.58 -9.44
N VAL A 59 10.04 -1.15 -9.68
CA VAL A 59 8.89 -1.19 -8.75
C VAL A 59 8.51 -2.65 -8.54
N LYS A 60 8.53 -3.11 -7.28
CA LYS A 60 8.21 -4.49 -6.92
C LYS A 60 7.20 -4.57 -5.80
N VAL A 61 6.23 -5.45 -5.91
CA VAL A 61 5.34 -5.79 -4.79
C VAL A 61 6.16 -6.55 -3.76
N ARG A 62 6.19 -6.07 -2.52
CA ARG A 62 6.87 -6.77 -1.42
C ARG A 62 5.88 -7.48 -0.51
N HIS A 63 4.75 -6.84 -0.26
CA HIS A 63 3.76 -7.40 0.63
C HIS A 63 2.37 -6.88 0.34
N ILE A 64 1.38 -7.75 0.44
CA ILE A 64 -0.02 -7.36 0.61
C ILE A 64 -0.27 -7.41 2.11
N VAL A 65 -0.46 -6.25 2.72
CA VAL A 65 -0.50 -6.08 4.17
C VAL A 65 -1.86 -6.46 4.73
N ASP A 66 -2.93 -6.03 4.06
CA ASP A 66 -4.29 -6.33 4.48
C ASP A 66 -5.25 -6.27 3.30
N ILE A 67 -6.32 -7.06 3.37
CA ILE A 67 -7.47 -6.99 2.48
C ILE A 67 -8.70 -7.24 3.35
N ALA A 68 -9.51 -6.19 3.52
CA ALA A 68 -10.70 -6.26 4.37
C ALA A 68 -11.86 -5.49 3.72
N PRO A 69 -13.12 -5.84 4.05
CA PRO A 69 -14.26 -5.01 3.68
C PRO A 69 -14.04 -3.58 4.16
N ALA A 70 -14.42 -2.59 3.34
CA ALA A 70 -14.48 -1.21 3.82
C ALA A 70 -15.52 -1.10 4.95
N LEU A 71 -15.33 -0.12 5.84
CA LEU A 71 -16.25 0.09 6.97
C LEU A 71 -17.67 0.45 6.53
N TYR A 72 -17.82 0.96 5.30
CA TYR A 72 -19.09 1.38 4.71
C TYR A 72 -19.14 1.02 3.22
N GLY A 73 -20.29 0.54 2.76
CA GLY A 73 -20.51 0.12 1.37
C GLY A 73 -20.55 1.28 0.35
N THR A 74 -20.92 2.48 0.81
CA THR A 74 -20.94 3.71 -0.01
C THR A 74 -20.39 4.90 0.75
N VAL A 75 -19.80 5.85 0.02
CA VAL A 75 -19.21 7.08 0.55
C VAL A 75 -19.96 8.26 -0.02
N GLU A 76 -20.97 8.73 0.71
CA GLU A 76 -21.80 9.88 0.32
C GLU A 76 -21.48 11.15 1.12
N LYS A 77 -20.57 11.03 2.10
CA LYS A 77 -20.13 12.08 3.02
C LYS A 77 -18.74 11.74 3.56
N ASP A 78 -18.12 12.69 4.22
CA ASP A 78 -16.87 12.47 4.97
C ASP A 78 -17.08 11.35 6.01
N ILE A 79 -16.32 10.26 5.85
CA ILE A 79 -16.46 9.05 6.66
C ILE A 79 -15.14 8.29 6.74
N ASP A 80 -14.97 7.50 7.81
CA ASP A 80 -13.84 6.58 7.92
C ASP A 80 -14.05 5.37 6.99
N LEU A 81 -13.08 5.07 6.13
CA LEU A 81 -13.19 4.01 5.13
C LEU A 81 -12.57 2.70 5.60
N TYR A 82 -11.58 2.78 6.48
CA TYR A 82 -10.80 1.63 6.91
C TYR A 82 -9.97 1.97 8.15
N SER A 83 -9.92 1.03 9.09
CA SER A 83 -9.19 1.16 10.34
C SER A 83 -8.35 -0.08 10.61
N ARG A 84 -7.08 0.12 11.00
CA ARG A 84 -6.14 -0.95 11.37
C ARG A 84 -5.64 -0.77 12.80
N HIS A 85 -5.53 -1.88 13.51
CA HIS A 85 -4.95 -1.91 14.85
C HIS A 85 -3.48 -2.30 14.78
N PHE A 86 -2.64 -1.67 15.60
CA PHE A 86 -1.22 -2.00 15.76
C PHE A 86 -0.80 -1.85 17.22
N ALA A 87 0.25 -2.54 17.64
CA ALA A 87 0.56 -2.74 19.05
C ALA A 87 1.56 -1.72 19.65
N SER A 88 2.25 -0.91 18.83
CA SER A 88 3.35 -0.05 19.28
C SER A 88 3.30 1.33 18.63
N LEU A 89 3.02 2.35 19.45
CA LEU A 89 3.06 3.74 18.99
C LEU A 89 4.50 4.18 18.65
N GLU A 90 5.49 3.70 19.39
CA GLU A 90 6.89 4.08 19.14
C GLU A 90 7.41 3.53 17.81
N ASP A 91 7.03 2.31 17.43
CA ASP A 91 7.37 1.78 16.11
C ASP A 91 6.62 2.51 14.99
N TYR A 92 5.36 2.90 15.22
CA TYR A 92 4.61 3.73 14.27
C TYR A 92 5.27 5.09 14.04
N LYS A 93 5.76 5.76 15.09
CA LYS A 93 6.47 7.05 14.96
C LYS A 93 7.80 6.93 14.21
N ARG A 94 8.53 5.83 14.39
CA ARG A 94 9.79 5.58 13.66
C ARG A 94 9.55 5.48 12.16
N PHE A 95 8.40 4.92 11.77
CA PHE A 95 7.97 4.79 10.39
C PHE A 95 7.38 6.10 9.82
N GLU A 96 6.48 6.76 10.54
CA GLU A 96 5.70 7.91 10.04
C GLU A 96 6.52 9.21 10.08
N MET A 97 6.80 9.77 8.90
CA MET A 97 7.61 10.99 8.74
C MET A 97 7.04 12.20 9.49
N LYS A 98 5.71 12.34 9.56
CA LYS A 98 5.07 13.46 10.29
C LYS A 98 5.20 13.33 11.81
N LEU A 99 5.64 12.18 12.31
CA LEU A 99 5.85 11.91 13.73
C LEU A 99 7.32 11.80 14.12
N GLY A 100 8.24 12.19 13.22
CA GLY A 100 9.69 12.18 13.45
C GLY A 100 10.45 11.02 12.78
N GLY A 101 9.77 10.19 11.99
CA GLY A 101 10.39 9.17 11.16
C GLY A 101 11.31 9.74 10.07
N THR A 102 12.23 8.90 9.58
CA THR A 102 13.18 9.28 8.53
C THR A 102 12.49 9.41 7.18
N ASN A 103 12.72 10.52 6.46
CA ASN A 103 12.26 10.67 5.09
C ASN A 103 13.23 9.97 4.12
N PRO A 104 12.84 8.88 3.44
CA PRO A 104 13.73 8.13 2.54
C PRO A 104 14.00 8.85 1.22
N LEU A 105 13.25 9.90 0.89
CA LEU A 105 13.39 10.72 -0.31
C LEU A 105 14.24 11.98 -0.07
N LYS A 106 14.68 12.22 1.17
CA LYS A 106 15.55 13.34 1.49
C LYS A 106 17.01 12.94 1.22
N ASP A 107 17.74 13.77 0.49
CA ASP A 107 19.17 13.57 0.22
C ASP A 107 20.04 13.76 1.48
#